data_AF-A0A816RKZ2-F1
#
_entry.id   AF-A0A816RKZ2-F1
#
_cell.length_a   1.000
_cell.length_b   1.000
_cell.length_c   1.000
_cell.angle_alpha   90.00
_cell.angle_beta   90.00
_cell.angle_gamma   90.00
#
_symmetry.space_group_name_H-M   'P 1'
#
loop_
_entity.id
_entity.type
_entity.pdbx_description
1 polymer ?
#
loop_
_entity_poly.entity_id
_entity_poly.type
_entity_poly.pdbx_seq_one_letter_code
_entity_poly.pdbx_strand_id
1 'polypeptide(L)'
;MRSNSRCPQESSSQLFLESSKTIQIEAFRVFKLFVANQKKPSDIINGLVANRNKLLRLLADHKLDKEDENFEADKAHVVSGIASLKPGDLA
;
A
#
# COMPACT_ATOMS: atom_id res chain seq x y z
N MET A 1 -53.61 11.19 6.11
CA MET A 1 -52.24 11.16 6.70
C MET A 1 -51.45 10.07 6.00
N ARG A 2 -50.49 10.44 5.15
CA ARG A 2 -49.61 9.48 4.45
C ARG A 2 -48.35 9.30 5.29
N SER A 3 -48.28 8.20 6.03
CA SER A 3 -47.08 7.77 6.71
C SER A 3 -46.09 7.25 5.67
N ASN A 4 -45.13 8.09 5.30
CA ASN A 4 -44.05 7.72 4.40
C ASN A 4 -42.93 7.10 5.24
N SER A 5 -43.02 5.80 5.49
CA SER A 5 -41.95 5.02 6.14
C SER A 5 -40.78 4.89 5.18
N ARG A 6 -39.84 5.83 5.28
CA ARG A 6 -38.60 5.82 4.50
C ARG A 6 -37.74 4.65 5.00
N CYS A 7 -37.58 3.63 4.16
CA CYS A 7 -36.64 2.54 4.37
C CYS A 7 -35.20 3.10 4.46
N PRO A 8 -34.39 2.79 5.49
CA PRO A 8 -32.97 3.08 5.46
C PRO A 8 -32.29 1.94 4.68
N GLN A 9 -32.15 2.11 3.36
CA GLN A 9 -31.40 1.19 2.52
C GLN A 9 -30.14 1.90 1.99
N GLU A 10 -29.27 2.41 2.88
CA GLU A 10 -27.98 2.99 2.48
C GLU A 10 -26.86 2.73 3.50
N SER A 11 -26.60 1.47 3.85
CA SER A 11 -25.42 1.16 4.70
C SER A 11 -24.61 -0.07 4.25
N SER A 12 -25.00 -0.78 3.19
CA SER A 12 -24.27 -1.98 2.74
C SER A 12 -23.05 -1.67 1.86
N SER A 13 -22.98 -0.49 1.23
CA SER A 13 -21.92 -0.17 0.26
C SER A 13 -20.61 0.29 0.91
N GLN A 14 -20.66 0.87 2.11
CA GLN A 14 -19.47 1.38 2.80
C GLN A 14 -18.64 0.24 3.44
N LEU A 15 -19.29 -0.85 3.86
CA LEU A 15 -18.61 -1.96 4.54
C LEU A 15 -17.60 -2.71 3.64
N PHE A 16 -17.89 -2.82 2.34
CA PHE A 16 -16.97 -3.45 1.37
C PHE A 16 -15.84 -2.53 0.93
N LEU A 17 -16.04 -1.22 0.94
CA LEU A 17 -15.00 -0.25 0.61
C LEU A 17 -13.97 -0.15 1.75
N GLU A 18 -14.45 -0.15 3.00
CA GLU A 18 -13.62 -0.12 4.20
C GLU A 18 -12.79 -1.41 4.37
N SER A 19 -13.32 -2.59 4.01
CA SER A 19 -12.55 -3.82 4.05
C SER A 19 -11.40 -3.84 3.04
N SER A 20 -11.59 -3.23 1.86
CA SER A 20 -10.53 -3.11 0.84
C SER A 20 -9.38 -2.23 1.30
N LYS A 21 -9.67 -1.10 1.97
CA LYS A 21 -8.64 -0.20 2.52
C LYS A 21 -7.80 -0.90 3.59
N THR A 22 -8.43 -1.60 4.53
CA THR A 22 -7.72 -2.34 5.59
C THR A 22 -6.79 -3.42 5.01
N ILE A 23 -7.26 -4.17 4.01
CA ILE A 23 -6.43 -5.18 3.32
C ILE A 23 -5.25 -4.52 2.61
N GLN A 24 -5.45 -3.38 1.95
CA GLN A 24 -4.38 -2.64 1.29
C GLN A 24 -3.34 -2.13 2.30
N ILE A 25 -3.76 -1.63 3.45
CA ILE A 25 -2.88 -1.17 4.54
C ILE A 25 -2.04 -2.33 5.06
N GLU A 26 -2.65 -3.47 5.39
CA GLU A 26 -1.93 -4.64 5.90
C GLU A 26 -0.99 -5.23 4.84
N ALA A 27 -1.41 -5.27 3.58
CA ALA A 27 -0.55 -5.67 2.47
C ALA A 27 0.66 -4.73 2.33
N PHE A 28 0.48 -3.42 2.47
CA PHE A 28 1.58 -2.46 2.47
C PHE A 28 2.51 -2.65 3.68
N ARG A 29 1.96 -2.90 4.88
CA ARG A 29 2.77 -3.18 6.09
C ARG A 29 3.68 -4.39 5.88
N VAL A 30 3.17 -5.45 5.27
CA VAL A 30 3.98 -6.63 4.92
C VAL A 30 4.98 -6.31 3.82
N PHE A 31 4.57 -5.58 2.77
CA PHE A 31 5.46 -5.15 1.68
C PHE A 31 6.66 -4.33 2.17
N LYS A 32 6.42 -3.42 3.11
CA LYS A 32 7.45 -2.63 3.79
C LYS A 32 8.56 -3.50 4.39
N LEU A 33 8.22 -4.65 4.98
CA LEU A 33 9.21 -5.54 5.61
C LEU A 33 10.21 -6.08 4.58
N PHE A 34 9.77 -6.37 3.35
CA PHE A 34 10.65 -6.83 2.28
C PHE A 34 11.66 -5.76 1.85
N VAL A 35 11.25 -4.49 1.85
CA VAL A 35 12.10 -3.36 1.45
C VAL A 35 13.01 -2.90 2.60
N ALA A 36 12.52 -2.95 3.85
CA ALA A 36 13.30 -2.59 5.03
C ALA A 36 14.31 -3.66 5.47
N ASN A 37 14.13 -4.93 5.05
CA ASN A 37 15.05 -6.00 5.38
C ASN A 37 16.46 -5.71 4.83
N GLN A 38 17.48 -5.68 5.68
CA GLN A 38 18.87 -5.45 5.25
C GLN A 38 19.48 -6.64 4.52
N LYS A 39 19.02 -7.87 4.79
CA LYS A 39 19.48 -9.11 4.15
C LYS A 39 18.42 -9.62 3.17
N LYS A 40 18.22 -8.88 2.08
CA LYS A 40 17.21 -9.24 1.08
C LYS A 40 17.73 -10.43 0.26
N PRO A 41 16.93 -11.49 0.06
CA PRO A 41 17.27 -12.54 -0.89
C PRO A 41 17.40 -11.95 -2.29
N SER A 42 18.33 -12.49 -3.08
CA SER A 42 18.57 -12.10 -4.48
C SER A 42 17.29 -12.08 -5.33
N ASP A 43 16.40 -13.07 -5.15
CA ASP A 43 15.14 -13.16 -5.88
C ASP A 43 14.19 -12.01 -5.58
N ILE A 44 14.18 -11.53 -4.33
CA ILE A 44 13.37 -10.38 -3.91
C ILE A 44 13.92 -9.10 -4.51
N ILE A 45 15.26 -8.92 -4.49
CA ILE A 45 15.91 -7.76 -5.11
C ILE A 45 15.58 -7.73 -6.61
N ASN A 46 15.75 -8.86 -7.30
CA ASN A 46 15.44 -8.98 -8.73
C ASN A 46 13.97 -8.67 -9.03
N GLY A 47 13.04 -9.18 -8.22
CA GLY A 47 11.61 -8.89 -8.34
C GLY A 47 11.30 -7.38 -8.18
N LEU A 48 11.91 -6.73 -7.19
CA LEU A 48 11.74 -5.29 -6.95
C LEU A 48 12.36 -4.44 -8.06
N VAL A 49 13.55 -4.80 -8.55
CA VAL A 49 14.25 -4.10 -9.64
C VAL A 49 13.47 -4.23 -10.95
N ALA A 50 13.03 -5.44 -11.30
CA ALA A 50 12.26 -5.71 -12.52
C ALA A 50 10.94 -4.94 -12.58
N ASN A 51 10.35 -4.63 -11.42
CA ASN A 51 9.08 -3.93 -11.31
C ASN A 51 9.21 -2.49 -10.81
N ARG A 52 10.43 -1.95 -10.68
CA ARG A 52 10.71 -0.65 -10.04
C ARG A 52 9.76 0.46 -10.49
N ASN A 53 9.65 0.69 -11.79
CA ASN A 53 8.84 1.79 -12.32
C ASN A 53 7.36 1.63 -12.00
N LYS A 54 6.85 0.39 -12.05
CA LYS A 54 5.44 0.09 -11.71
C LYS A 54 5.19 0.30 -10.22
N LEU A 55 6.11 -0.14 -9.36
CA LEU A 55 6.02 0.01 -7.91
C LEU A 55 6.08 1.49 -7.50
N LEU A 56 7.00 2.26 -8.06
CA LEU A 56 7.12 3.69 -7.77
C LEU A 56 5.86 4.46 -8.17
N ARG A 57 5.29 4.16 -9.35
CA ARG A 57 4.03 4.76 -9.80
C ARG A 57 2.87 4.35 -8.90
N LEU A 58 2.74 3.05 -8.59
CA LEU A 58 1.68 2.55 -7.73
C LEU A 58 1.72 3.20 -6.35
N LEU A 59 2.91 3.34 -5.76
CA LEU A 59 3.08 4.02 -4.48
C LEU A 59 2.76 5.51 -4.60
N ALA A 60 3.19 6.21 -5.66
CA ALA A 60 2.87 7.61 -5.86
C ALA A 60 1.34 7.88 -5.92
N ASP A 61 0.61 7.01 -6.61
CA ASP A 61 -0.85 7.10 -6.76
C ASP A 61 -1.61 6.67 -5.49
N HIS A 62 -0.96 5.90 -4.60
CA HIS A 62 -1.57 5.40 -3.38
C HIS A 62 -1.59 6.47 -2.29
N LYS A 63 -2.72 7.16 -2.12
CA LYS A 63 -2.95 8.08 -1.00
C LYS A 63 -3.93 7.45 -0.02
N LEU A 64 -3.49 7.23 1.21
CA LEU A 64 -4.41 6.95 2.31
C LEU A 64 -4.88 8.27 2.90
N ASP A 65 -6.07 8.24 3.51
CA ASP A 65 -6.67 9.41 4.15
C ASP A 65 -5.66 10.05 5.12
N LYS A 66 -5.67 11.40 5.19
CA LYS A 66 -4.65 12.25 5.81
C LYS A 66 -4.33 12.00 7.29
N GLU A 67 -5.01 11.05 7.93
CA GLU A 67 -4.88 10.77 9.36
C GLU A 67 -3.71 9.82 9.68
N ASP A 68 -3.10 9.15 8.70
CA ASP A 68 -1.97 8.25 8.91
C ASP A 68 -0.61 8.87 8.51
N GLU A 69 -0.11 9.83 9.31
CA GLU A 69 1.24 10.40 9.12
C GLU A 69 2.34 9.33 9.08
N ASN A 70 2.19 8.27 9.89
CA ASN A 70 3.08 7.11 9.90
C ASN A 70 3.11 6.39 8.54
N PHE A 71 1.99 6.33 7.83
CA PHE A 71 1.93 5.65 6.54
C PHE A 71 2.71 6.41 5.47
N GLU A 72 2.55 7.73 5.38
CA GLU A 72 3.28 8.53 4.40
C GLU A 72 4.79 8.53 4.67
N ALA A 73 5.22 8.51 5.93
CA ALA A 73 6.63 8.33 6.30
C ALA A 73 7.17 6.95 5.88
N ASP A 74 6.44 5.87 6.19
CA ASP A 74 6.80 4.51 5.79
C ASP A 74 6.87 4.37 4.26
N LYS A 75 5.92 4.97 3.56
CA LYS A 75 5.85 5.01 2.10
C LYS A 75 7.03 5.74 1.50
N ALA A 76 7.39 6.92 2.03
CA ALA A 76 8.57 7.64 1.58
C ALA A 76 9.85 6.79 1.76
N HIS A 77 9.96 6.08 2.89
CA HIS A 77 11.08 5.17 3.15
C HIS A 77 11.12 4.01 2.15
N VAL A 78 9.98 3.37 1.88
CA VAL A 78 9.86 2.28 0.90
C VAL A 78 10.19 2.76 -0.52
N VAL A 79 9.68 3.91 -0.94
CA VAL A 79 9.97 4.54 -2.24
C VAL A 79 11.47 4.79 -2.40
N SER A 80 12.09 5.40 -1.40
CA SER A 80 13.54 5.67 -1.38
C SER A 80 14.35 4.38 -1.47
N GLY A 81 13.95 3.35 -0.71
CA GLY A 81 14.56 2.03 -0.74
C GLY A 81 14.53 1.40 -2.13
N ILE A 82 13.35 1.37 -2.78
CA ILE A 82 13.17 0.79 -4.12
C ILE A 82 13.93 1.57 -5.19
N ALA A 83 13.94 2.91 -5.10
CA ALA A 83 14.67 3.78 -6.02
C ALA A 83 16.19 3.58 -5.93
N SER A 84 16.70 3.27 -4.73
CA SER A 84 18.13 3.10 -4.46
C SER A 84 18.66 1.70 -4.77
N LEU A 85 17.79 0.70 -4.97
CA LEU A 85 18.20 -0.67 -5.30
C LEU A 85 19.06 -0.68 -6.56
N LYS A 86 20.11 -1.49 -6.60
CA LYS A 86 20.88 -1.73 -7.82
C LYS A 86 20.84 -3.22 -8.18
N PRO A 87 20.89 -3.56 -9.48
CA PRO A 87 21.00 -4.97 -9.92
C PRO A 87 22.26 -5.68 -9.39
N GLY A 88 23.21 -4.94 -8.81
CA GLY A 88 24.48 -5.44 -8.27
C GLY A 88 24.50 -5.63 -6.74
N ASP A 89 23.40 -5.39 -6.02
CA ASP A 89 23.31 -5.68 -4.58
C ASP A 89 23.14 -7.18 -4.27
N LEU A 90 23.42 -8.04 -5.26
CA LEU A 90 23.50 -9.49 -5.18
C LEU A 90 24.84 -9.89 -4.54
N ALA A 91 24.95 -9.73 -3.22
CA ALA A 91 26.09 -10.25 -2.46
C ALA A 91 25.88 -11.73 -2.10
#